data_AF-A0A7X0HVV5-F1
#
_entry.id   AF-A0A7X0HVV5-F1
#
_cell.length_a   1.000
_cell.length_b   1.000
_cell.length_c   1.000
_cell.angle_alpha   90.00
_cell.angle_beta   90.00
_cell.angle_gamma   90.00
#
_symmetry.space_group_name_H-M   'P 1'
#
loop_
_entity.id
_entity.type
_entity.pdbx_description
1 polymer ?
#
loop_
_entity_poly.entity_id
_entity_poly.type
_entity_poly.pdbx_seq_one_letter_code
_entity_poly.pdbx_strand_id
1 'polypeptide(L)'
;MIFLHIHIFKMRNGEKRERMLFFLSFAFTVYCIVMSLRTLFIPNTVKGKLISVENFVYLSFVYLTILIGFGLIYVLLETKGYRILIEQYPSSSDRFVDRLGTYVYFSGVTLFSVGYGDIAPVGLGRIIVMLEALIGYTIPTAFVAQAVFFRDRK
;
A
#
# COMPACT_ATOMS: atom_id res chain seq x y z
N MET A 1 1.02 33.81 32.52
CA MET A 1 2.23 33.18 31.94
C MET A 1 2.19 31.65 31.94
N ILE A 2 1.75 30.99 33.02
CA ILE A 2 1.70 29.51 33.16
C ILE A 2 0.71 28.84 32.17
N PHE A 3 -0.44 29.46 31.92
CA PHE A 3 -1.46 28.93 31.01
C PHE A 3 -0.99 28.86 29.54
N LEU A 4 -0.20 29.85 29.10
CA LEU A 4 0.40 29.89 27.76
C LEU A 4 1.46 28.79 27.60
N HIS A 5 2.23 28.52 28.67
CA HIS A 5 3.27 27.49 28.68
C HIS A 5 2.67 26.07 28.64
N ILE A 6 1.53 25.82 29.30
CA ILE A 6 0.80 24.54 29.23
C ILE A 6 0.21 24.32 27.84
N HIS A 7 -0.33 25.36 27.19
CA HIS A 7 -0.88 25.24 25.84
C HIS A 7 0.20 24.95 24.80
N ILE A 8 1.36 25.63 24.88
CA ILE A 8 2.51 25.37 24.00
C ILE A 8 3.10 23.97 24.25
N PHE A 9 3.17 23.52 25.51
CA PHE A 9 3.63 22.17 25.83
C PHE A 9 2.67 21.09 25.34
N LYS A 10 1.36 21.30 25.45
CA LYS A 10 0.32 20.38 24.95
C LYS A 10 0.29 20.32 23.42
N MET A 11 0.47 21.45 22.73
CA MET A 11 0.61 21.51 21.27
C MET A 11 1.89 20.80 20.82
N ARG A 12 3.03 21.05 21.49
CA ARG A 12 4.32 20.40 21.18
C ARG A 12 4.30 18.90 21.42
N ASN A 13 3.63 18.42 22.48
CA ASN A 13 3.45 16.99 22.72
C ASN A 13 2.42 16.35 21.77
N GLY A 14 1.37 17.08 21.36
CA GLY A 14 0.42 16.65 20.34
C GLY A 14 1.09 16.41 19.00
N GLU A 15 1.88 17.37 18.52
CA GLU A 15 2.63 17.28 17.27
C GLU A 15 3.72 16.19 17.33
N LYS A 16 4.38 16.00 18.48
CA LYS A 16 5.31 14.87 18.68
C LYS A 16 4.58 13.52 18.65
N ARG A 17 3.41 13.42 19.27
CA ARG A 17 2.58 12.21 19.27
C ARG A 17 2.07 11.86 17.87
N GLU A 18 1.59 12.85 17.12
CA GLU A 18 1.14 12.66 15.73
C GLU A 18 2.29 12.25 14.80
N ARG A 19 3.49 12.80 14.99
CA ARG A 19 4.69 12.34 14.29
C ARG A 19 5.03 10.89 14.62
N MET A 20 5.01 10.52 15.90
CA MET A 20 5.31 9.15 16.33
C MET A 20 4.28 8.15 15.79
N LEU A 21 2.99 8.49 15.86
CA LEU A 21 1.89 7.66 15.33
C LEU A 21 2.05 7.47 13.82
N PHE A 22 2.36 8.54 13.08
CA PHE A 22 2.62 8.46 11.65
C PHE A 22 3.75 7.48 11.30
N PHE A 23 4.92 7.61 11.94
CA PHE A 23 6.06 6.72 11.65
C PHE A 23 5.74 5.27 12.01
N LEU A 24 5.00 5.06 13.10
CA LEU A 24 4.58 3.73 13.53
C LEU A 24 3.59 3.10 12.55
N SER A 25 2.57 3.84 12.12
CA SER A 25 1.62 3.37 11.09
C SER A 25 2.30 3.10 9.76
N PHE A 26 3.20 3.98 9.31
CA PHE A 26 3.97 3.78 8.08
C PHE A 26 4.84 2.53 8.15
N ALA A 27 5.61 2.37 9.23
CA ALA A 27 6.46 1.19 9.43
C ALA A 27 5.63 -0.10 9.51
N PHE A 28 4.47 -0.06 10.19
CA PHE A 28 3.55 -1.19 10.27
C PHE A 28 3.00 -1.56 8.89
N THR A 29 2.55 -0.59 8.09
CA THR A 29 2.07 -0.85 6.73
C THR A 29 3.17 -1.46 5.84
N VAL A 30 4.39 -0.91 5.88
CA VAL A 30 5.53 -1.48 5.12
C VAL A 30 5.84 -2.89 5.59
N TYR A 31 5.84 -3.13 6.90
CA TYR A 31 6.04 -4.45 7.48
C TYR A 31 4.97 -5.45 7.02
N CYS A 32 3.69 -5.07 7.01
CA CYS A 32 2.59 -5.90 6.51
C CYS A 32 2.76 -6.25 5.03
N ILE A 33 3.12 -5.27 4.19
CA ILE A 33 3.39 -5.50 2.76
C ILE A 33 4.56 -6.48 2.60
N VAL A 34 5.67 -6.26 3.31
CA VAL A 34 6.87 -7.12 3.23
C VAL A 34 6.55 -8.53 3.71
N MET A 35 5.83 -8.71 4.81
CA MET A 35 5.44 -10.04 5.30
C MET A 35 4.49 -10.75 4.33
N SER A 36 3.55 -10.03 3.72
CA SER A 36 2.65 -10.56 2.70
C SER A 36 3.43 -11.04 1.47
N LEU A 37 4.34 -10.20 0.95
CA LEU A 37 5.22 -10.54 -0.17
C LEU A 37 6.16 -11.71 0.16
N ARG A 38 6.78 -11.74 1.34
CA ARG A 38 7.64 -12.85 1.77
C ARG A 38 6.91 -14.18 1.79
N THR A 39 5.64 -14.17 2.19
CA THR A 39 4.83 -15.39 2.23
C THR A 39 4.55 -15.91 0.81
N LEU A 40 4.54 -15.04 -0.21
CA LEU A 40 4.49 -15.46 -1.61
C LEU A 40 5.80 -16.12 -2.07
N PHE A 41 6.97 -15.71 -1.57
CA PHE A 41 8.27 -16.29 -1.94
C PHE A 41 8.67 -17.53 -1.13
N ILE A 42 8.11 -17.71 0.08
CA ILE A 42 8.33 -18.91 0.87
C ILE A 42 7.43 -20.00 0.28
N PRO A 43 7.99 -21.12 -0.20
CA PRO A 43 7.19 -22.20 -0.75
C PRO A 43 6.41 -22.85 0.39
N ASN A 44 5.19 -22.38 0.59
CA ASN A 44 4.30 -22.95 1.58
C ASN A 44 3.84 -24.28 0.98
N THR A 45 4.49 -25.35 1.44
CA THR A 45 4.22 -26.74 1.12
C THR A 45 2.84 -27.18 1.61
N VAL A 46 1.77 -26.60 1.05
CA VAL A 46 0.43 -27.17 1.17
C VAL A 46 0.32 -28.20 0.05
N LYS A 47 0.59 -29.43 0.47
CA LYS A 47 0.57 -30.69 -0.30
C LYS A 47 -0.36 -30.68 -1.53
N GLY A 48 0.24 -30.69 -2.71
CA GLY A 48 -0.16 -31.66 -3.75
C GLY A 48 -1.19 -31.25 -4.81
N LYS A 49 -1.74 -30.03 -4.82
CA LYS A 49 -2.57 -29.56 -5.95
C LYS A 49 -2.13 -28.17 -6.41
N LEU A 50 -1.36 -28.13 -7.49
CA LEU A 50 -0.72 -26.96 -8.09
C LEU A 50 -1.70 -25.88 -8.60
N ILE A 51 -3.01 -26.12 -8.56
CA ILE A 51 -4.08 -25.16 -8.88
C ILE A 51 -5.27 -25.44 -7.93
N SER A 52 -5.04 -25.35 -6.62
CA SER A 52 -6.13 -25.35 -5.63
C SER A 52 -6.72 -23.94 -5.53
N VAL A 53 -8.05 -23.85 -5.34
CA VAL A 53 -8.76 -22.59 -5.03
C VAL A 53 -8.09 -21.85 -3.87
N GLU A 54 -7.47 -22.60 -2.94
CA GLU A 54 -6.71 -22.08 -1.80
C GLU A 54 -5.57 -21.14 -2.22
N ASN A 55 -4.79 -21.49 -3.24
CA ASN A 55 -3.69 -20.66 -3.73
C ASN A 55 -4.20 -19.38 -4.40
N PHE A 56 -5.34 -19.44 -5.09
CA PHE A 56 -5.97 -18.27 -5.70
C PHE A 56 -6.54 -17.32 -4.65
N VAL A 57 -7.19 -17.86 -3.61
CA VAL A 57 -7.66 -17.08 -2.47
C VAL A 57 -6.48 -16.40 -1.76
N TYR A 58 -5.39 -17.15 -1.54
CA TYR A 58 -4.16 -16.59 -0.95
C TYR A 58 -3.57 -15.46 -1.80
N LEU A 59 -3.44 -15.66 -3.11
CA LEU A 59 -2.98 -14.63 -4.05
C LEU A 59 -3.86 -13.38 -3.98
N SER A 60 -5.18 -13.56 -3.92
CA SER A 60 -6.14 -12.46 -3.78
C SER A 60 -5.92 -11.65 -2.50
N PHE A 61 -5.65 -12.32 -1.36
CA PHE A 61 -5.30 -11.62 -0.12
C PHE A 61 -3.97 -10.85 -0.20
N VAL A 62 -2.97 -11.38 -0.91
CA VAL A 62 -1.71 -10.67 -1.17
C VAL A 62 -1.98 -9.39 -1.95
N TYR A 63 -2.74 -9.46 -3.05
CA TYR A 63 -3.14 -8.30 -3.83
C TYR A 63 -3.92 -7.27 -2.99
N LEU A 64 -4.91 -7.71 -2.21
CA LEU A 64 -5.69 -6.82 -1.34
C LEU A 64 -4.81 -6.11 -0.31
N THR A 65 -3.84 -6.83 0.28
CA THR A 65 -2.92 -6.26 1.28
C THR A 65 -2.03 -5.18 0.66
N ILE A 66 -1.53 -5.42 -0.55
CA ILE A 66 -0.68 -4.46 -1.27
C ILE A 66 -1.50 -3.24 -1.68
N LEU A 67 -2.70 -3.47 -2.22
CA LEU A 67 -3.63 -2.42 -2.65
C LEU A 67 -4.03 -1.49 -1.49
N ILE A 68 -4.39 -2.07 -0.34
CA ILE A 68 -4.69 -1.27 0.86
C ILE A 68 -3.42 -0.62 1.42
N GLY A 69 -2.29 -1.34 1.40
CA GLY A 69 -1.03 -0.88 1.94
C GLY A 69 -0.45 0.34 1.22
N PHE A 70 -0.40 0.31 -0.11
CA PHE A 70 0.03 1.46 -0.90
C PHE A 70 -0.97 2.62 -0.81
N GLY A 71 -2.28 2.34 -0.83
CA GLY A 71 -3.30 3.36 -0.54
C GLY A 71 -3.08 4.10 0.78
N LEU A 72 -2.77 3.36 1.85
CA LEU A 72 -2.42 3.93 3.16
C LEU A 72 -1.12 4.75 3.12
N ILE A 73 -0.09 4.26 2.45
CA ILE A 73 1.18 4.99 2.27
C ILE A 73 0.93 6.34 1.60
N TYR A 74 0.11 6.37 0.56
CA TYR A 74 -0.17 7.60 -0.18
C TYR A 74 -0.95 8.63 0.66
N VAL A 75 -2.01 8.20 1.35
CA VAL A 75 -2.75 9.07 2.29
C VAL A 75 -1.84 9.60 3.38
N LEU A 76 -1.01 8.74 3.96
CA LEU A 76 -0.07 9.13 5.00
C LEU A 76 0.86 10.24 4.48
N LEU A 77 1.44 10.07 3.30
CA LEU A 77 2.30 11.10 2.71
C LEU A 77 1.55 12.41 2.42
N GLU A 78 0.31 12.34 1.95
CA GLU A 78 -0.54 13.52 1.77
C GLU A 78 -0.79 14.26 3.09
N THR A 79 -1.07 13.54 4.19
CA THR A 79 -1.26 14.17 5.52
C THR A 79 -0.01 14.88 6.05
N LYS A 80 1.17 14.60 5.48
CA LYS A 80 2.42 15.34 5.77
C LYS A 80 2.62 16.59 4.91
N GLY A 81 1.69 16.87 4.00
CA GLY A 81 1.77 18.01 3.08
C GLY A 81 2.46 17.68 1.75
N TYR A 82 2.80 16.41 1.49
CA TYR A 82 3.32 16.03 0.18
C TYR A 82 2.17 15.90 -0.82
N ARG A 83 2.27 16.62 -1.94
CA ARG A 83 1.35 16.42 -3.05
C ARG A 83 1.74 15.15 -3.81
N ILE A 84 0.98 14.07 -3.64
CA ILE A 84 1.28 12.74 -4.21
C ILE A 84 0.57 12.51 -5.55
N LEU A 85 -0.65 13.02 -5.69
CA LEU A 85 -1.45 12.85 -6.90
C LEU A 85 -2.13 14.16 -7.33
N ILE A 86 -2.60 14.17 -8.57
CA ILE A 86 -3.51 15.17 -9.13
C ILE A 86 -4.72 14.42 -9.66
N GLU A 87 -5.91 14.84 -9.22
CA GLU A 87 -7.20 14.34 -9.70
C GLU A 87 -7.70 15.26 -10.81
N GLN A 88 -8.22 14.68 -11.89
CA GLN A 88 -8.94 15.44 -12.92
C GLN A 88 -10.28 15.96 -12.40
N TYR A 89 -10.95 15.17 -11.54
CA TYR A 89 -12.24 15.51 -10.93
C TYR A 89 -12.12 15.44 -9.41
N PRO A 90 -11.66 16.51 -8.75
CA PRO A 90 -11.44 16.49 -7.31
C PRO A 90 -12.76 16.30 -6.56
N SER A 91 -12.76 15.33 -5.64
CA SER A 91 -13.90 15.13 -4.73
C SER A 91 -14.06 16.34 -3.80
N SER A 92 -15.30 16.82 -3.63
CA SER A 92 -15.62 17.95 -2.76
C SER A 92 -15.69 17.59 -1.27
N SER A 93 -15.31 16.36 -0.89
CA SER A 93 -15.38 15.89 0.48
C SER A 93 -14.02 15.89 1.16
N ASP A 94 -13.97 16.52 2.33
CA ASP A 94 -12.78 16.56 3.21
C ASP A 94 -12.72 15.37 4.18
N ARG A 95 -13.55 14.33 3.96
CA ARG A 95 -13.56 13.16 4.84
C ARG A 95 -12.34 12.29 4.54
N PHE A 96 -11.64 11.90 5.60
CA PHE A 96 -10.50 10.98 5.51
C PHE A 96 -10.84 9.66 4.80
N VAL A 97 -12.04 9.12 5.01
CA VAL A 97 -12.49 7.87 4.38
C VAL A 97 -12.60 8.00 2.86
N ASP A 98 -13.09 9.13 2.38
CA ASP A 98 -13.25 9.36 0.94
C ASP A 98 -11.87 9.51 0.29
N ARG A 99 -10.97 10.26 0.93
CA ARG A 99 -9.55 10.37 0.53
C ARG A 99 -8.87 9.02 0.50
N LEU A 100 -9.03 8.20 1.55
CA LEU A 100 -8.52 6.83 1.58
C LEU A 100 -9.03 6.01 0.41
N GLY A 101 -10.33 6.10 0.11
CA GLY A 101 -10.94 5.47 -1.06
C GLY A 101 -10.26 5.86 -2.37
N THR A 102 -10.02 7.15 -2.59
CA THR A 102 -9.31 7.66 -3.78
C THR A 102 -7.91 7.09 -3.91
N TYR A 103 -7.14 7.02 -2.82
CA TYR A 103 -5.77 6.49 -2.85
C TYR A 103 -5.71 4.97 -2.99
N VAL A 104 -6.66 4.25 -2.41
CA VAL A 104 -6.83 2.81 -2.59
C VAL A 104 -7.22 2.49 -4.04
N TYR A 105 -8.09 3.29 -4.65
CA TYR A 105 -8.42 3.20 -6.06
C TYR A 105 -7.20 3.48 -6.95
N PHE A 106 -6.46 4.56 -6.68
CA PHE A 106 -5.23 4.89 -7.40
C PHE A 106 -4.17 3.78 -7.32
N SER A 107 -4.00 3.19 -6.14
CA SER A 107 -3.17 2.02 -5.91
C SER A 107 -3.61 0.84 -6.79
N GLY A 108 -4.92 0.52 -6.82
CA GLY A 108 -5.45 -0.54 -7.68
C GLY A 108 -5.19 -0.29 -9.17
N VAL A 109 -5.48 0.92 -9.66
CA VAL A 109 -5.25 1.31 -11.06
C VAL A 109 -3.77 1.20 -11.45
N THR A 110 -2.86 1.47 -10.50
CA THR A 110 -1.41 1.34 -10.68
C THR A 110 -0.96 -0.12 -10.63
N LEU A 111 -1.35 -0.84 -9.58
CA LEU A 111 -0.93 -2.22 -9.31
C LEU A 111 -1.35 -3.18 -10.43
N PHE A 112 -2.55 -2.99 -10.97
CA PHE A 112 -3.06 -3.77 -12.10
C PHE A 112 -2.70 -3.16 -13.46
N SER A 113 -1.94 -2.07 -13.50
CA SER A 113 -1.54 -1.37 -14.73
C SER A 113 -2.72 -0.98 -15.63
N VAL A 114 -3.87 -0.63 -15.04
CA VAL A 114 -5.07 -0.18 -15.77
C VAL A 114 -4.88 1.25 -16.27
N GLY A 115 -4.38 2.13 -15.40
CA GLY A 115 -3.99 3.49 -15.75
C GLY A 115 -5.06 4.34 -16.47
N TYR A 116 -6.28 4.45 -15.93
CA TYR A 116 -7.37 5.22 -16.58
C TYR A 116 -7.03 6.68 -16.91
N GLY A 117 -6.05 7.27 -16.22
CA GLY A 117 -5.55 8.63 -16.47
C GLY A 117 -6.37 9.73 -15.79
N ASP A 118 -7.39 9.36 -15.03
CA ASP A 118 -8.21 10.23 -14.17
C ASP A 118 -7.44 10.75 -12.95
N ILE A 119 -6.48 9.97 -12.47
CA ILE A 119 -5.57 10.32 -11.38
C ILE A 119 -4.12 10.10 -11.84
N ALA A 120 -3.31 11.14 -11.70
CA ALA A 120 -1.90 11.11 -12.10
C ALA A 120 -0.96 11.32 -10.91
N PRO A 121 0.14 10.53 -10.79
CA PRO A 121 1.15 10.73 -9.76
C PRO A 121 1.99 11.99 -10.01
N VAL A 122 2.29 12.71 -8.94
CA VAL A 122 3.18 13.88 -8.95
C VAL A 122 4.17 13.85 -7.79
N GLY A 123 5.23 14.64 -7.90
CA GLY A 123 6.28 14.73 -6.87
C GLY A 123 6.87 13.37 -6.52
N LEU A 124 6.91 13.07 -5.22
CA LEU A 124 7.41 11.79 -4.68
C LEU A 124 6.51 10.60 -5.03
N GLY A 125 5.24 10.83 -5.36
CA GLY A 125 4.31 9.78 -5.78
C GLY A 125 4.83 8.99 -6.98
N ARG A 126 5.54 9.64 -7.91
CA ARG A 126 6.08 9.01 -9.12
C ARG A 126 7.05 7.86 -8.86
N ILE A 127 7.90 7.98 -7.84
CA ILE A 127 8.85 6.92 -7.50
C ILE A 127 8.10 5.76 -6.84
N ILE A 128 7.13 6.08 -5.99
CA ILE A 128 6.36 5.08 -5.24
C ILE A 128 5.48 4.26 -6.18
N VAL A 129 4.76 4.89 -7.12
CA VAL A 129 3.96 4.14 -8.11
C VAL A 129 4.82 3.30 -9.06
N MET A 130 6.05 3.72 -9.39
CA MET A 130 6.94 2.87 -10.18
C MET A 130 7.30 1.58 -9.45
N LEU A 131 7.56 1.67 -8.13
CA LEU A 131 7.81 0.49 -7.29
C LEU A 131 6.55 -0.37 -7.15
N GLU A 132 5.39 0.27 -6.96
CA GLU A 132 4.10 -0.44 -6.88
C GLU A 132 3.80 -1.22 -8.16
N ALA A 133 3.95 -0.58 -9.33
CA ALA A 133 3.76 -1.21 -10.62
C ALA A 133 4.73 -2.39 -10.83
N LEU A 134 6.00 -2.23 -10.44
CA LEU A 134 7.00 -3.30 -10.50
C LEU A 134 6.58 -4.52 -9.66
N ILE A 135 6.06 -4.27 -8.45
CA ILE A 135 5.52 -5.32 -7.59
C ILE A 135 4.31 -6.00 -8.25
N GLY A 136 3.41 -5.21 -8.83
CA GLY A 136 2.24 -5.70 -9.56
C GLY A 136 2.58 -6.68 -10.67
N TYR A 137 3.65 -6.43 -11.43
CA TYR A 137 4.16 -7.36 -12.45
C TYR A 137 4.90 -8.57 -11.87
N THR A 138 5.60 -8.39 -10.74
CA THR A 138 6.42 -9.45 -10.15
C THR A 138 5.58 -10.55 -9.51
N ILE A 139 4.43 -10.21 -8.90
CA ILE A 139 3.54 -11.18 -8.23
C ILE A 139 3.05 -12.32 -9.15
N PRO A 140 2.41 -12.05 -10.31
CA PRO A 140 1.91 -13.12 -11.17
C PRO A 140 3.06 -13.93 -11.78
N THR A 141 4.18 -13.27 -12.11
CA THR A 141 5.38 -13.96 -12.60
C THR A 141 5.97 -14.90 -11.55
N ALA A 142 6.09 -14.45 -10.29
CA ALA A 142 6.59 -15.29 -9.19
C ALA A 142 5.65 -16.47 -8.90
N PHE A 143 4.34 -16.25 -8.99
CA PHE A 143 3.34 -17.31 -8.84
C PHE A 143 3.45 -18.37 -9.94
N VAL A 144 3.55 -17.95 -11.21
CA VAL A 144 3.72 -18.85 -12.36
C VAL A 144 5.06 -19.57 -12.30
N ALA A 145 6.15 -18.87 -11.98
CA ALA A 145 7.49 -19.46 -11.85
C ALA A 145 7.47 -20.59 -10.82
N GLN A 146 6.88 -20.38 -9.65
CA GLN A 146 6.72 -21.46 -8.67
C GLN A 146 5.91 -22.62 -9.23
N ALA A 147 4.77 -22.36 -9.87
CA ALA A 147 3.94 -23.41 -10.44
C ALA A 147 4.70 -24.29 -11.46
N VAL A 148 5.60 -23.69 -12.26
CA VAL A 148 6.45 -24.40 -13.23
C VAL A 148 7.59 -25.15 -12.52
N PHE A 149 8.41 -24.47 -11.70
CA PHE A 149 9.57 -25.09 -11.05
C PHE A 149 9.20 -26.22 -10.07
N PHE A 150 8.03 -26.17 -9.43
CA PHE A 150 7.54 -27.26 -8.59
C PHE A 150 7.02 -28.46 -9.39
N ARG A 151 6.69 -28.28 -10.67
CA ARG A 151 6.27 -29.38 -11.55
C ARG A 151 7.45 -30.22 -12.03
N ASP A 152 8.62 -29.62 -12.24
CA ASP A 152 9.83 -30.31 -12.73
C ASP A 152 10.58 -31.15 -11.67
N ARG A 153 10.16 -31.07 -10.40
CA ARG A 153 10.76 -31.84 -9.29
C ARG A 153 10.01 -33.13 -8.95
N LYS A 154 9.04 -33.54 -9.76
CA LYS A 154 8.32 -34.82 -9.69
C LYS A 154 8.46 -35.59 -10.99
#